data_AF-A0A934C163-F1
#
_entry.id   AF-A0A934C163-F1
#
_cell.length_a   1.000
_cell.length_b   1.000
_cell.length_c   1.000
_cell.angle_alpha   90.00
_cell.angle_beta   90.00
_cell.angle_gamma   90.00
#
_symmetry.space_group_name_H-M   'P 1'
#
loop_
_entity.id
_entity.type
_entity.pdbx_description
1 polymer ?
#
loop_
_entity_poly.entity_id
_entity_poly.type
_entity_poly.pdbx_seq_one_letter_code
_entity_poly.pdbx_strand_id
1 'polypeptide(L)'
;MSLSFSDRALPAISANNRVEPAPWSSTHCPVPRRTNRWWVAGLVAATIGAGPPAILCAAEPDMGVRSPDAVRIQTTIRNQTGQTANDFHAQVSAKVEKGTDITGARVSQNTFPNETVNRTASNTFEFDLSGAEVPNNGVMPLDMIVWLTQQNAILFDWYWTRDGVPIGGRGGMGFRAGLPQPGGAGGNPGQQGGGGGGGNFVHGFSFYNPGDKPLSLLSLSIFASMDYYEAMDQINWGAVAPVLTSPTEVLPGQSWDYLFETTGDYVNGHLYFMASFVDDPEAQIVFGDHPVYVTPDTGGTLAILGLGVLCLFAFAQRRRLVNWLAEKKPTPGVSRSDGIEPPGERQAE
;
A
#
# COMPACT_ATOMS: atom_id res chain seq x y z
N MET A 1 9.97 48.67 36.05
CA MET A 1 8.89 47.69 36.22
C MET A 1 9.36 46.40 35.59
N SER A 2 9.71 45.41 36.41
CA SER A 2 10.16 44.08 36.00
C SER A 2 9.16 43.09 36.58
N LEU A 3 8.50 42.30 35.74
CA LEU A 3 7.58 41.24 36.16
C LEU A 3 8.27 39.91 35.91
N SER A 4 8.67 39.23 36.99
CA SER A 4 9.15 37.85 36.94
C SER A 4 7.95 36.90 36.85
N PHE A 5 7.94 36.01 35.86
CA PHE A 5 7.04 34.87 35.84
C PHE A 5 7.63 33.76 36.71
N SER A 6 6.86 33.36 37.72
CA SER A 6 7.15 32.24 38.60
C SER A 6 6.69 30.92 37.96
N ASP A 7 7.62 29.97 37.92
CA ASP A 7 7.41 28.57 37.55
C ASP A 7 6.30 27.94 38.40
N ARG A 8 5.24 27.46 37.74
CA ARG A 8 4.30 26.50 38.32
C ARG A 8 4.61 25.12 37.78
N ALA A 9 5.17 24.29 38.65
CA ALA A 9 5.31 22.86 38.45
C ALA A 9 3.93 22.21 38.24
N LEU A 10 3.82 21.38 37.21
CA LEU A 10 2.67 20.50 36.97
C LEU A 10 2.70 19.34 37.98
N PRO A 11 1.55 18.90 38.52
CA PRO A 11 1.50 17.76 39.43
C PRO A 11 1.74 16.44 38.66
N ALA A 12 2.59 15.59 39.23
CA ALA A 12 2.83 14.23 38.78
C ALA A 12 1.54 13.39 38.88
N ILE A 13 1.10 12.83 37.75
CA ILE A 13 0.00 11.87 37.70
C ILE A 13 0.59 10.49 38.07
N SER A 14 0.14 9.98 39.21
CA SER A 14 0.48 8.66 39.74
C SER A 14 -0.06 7.55 38.84
N ALA A 15 0.85 6.78 38.26
CA ALA A 15 0.56 5.47 37.67
C ALA A 15 0.24 4.46 38.77
N ASN A 16 -1.03 4.07 38.91
CA ASN A 16 -1.47 2.75 39.38
C ASN A 16 -3.00 2.72 39.44
N ASN A 17 -3.63 2.21 38.39
CA ASN A 17 -4.93 1.56 38.45
C ASN A 17 -5.02 0.56 37.29
N ARG A 18 -4.56 -0.66 37.56
CA ARG A 18 -4.73 -1.82 36.69
C ARG A 18 -6.17 -2.27 36.82
N VAL A 19 -7.03 -1.85 35.90
CA VAL A 19 -8.35 -2.44 35.69
C VAL A 19 -8.16 -3.60 34.73
N GLU A 20 -8.36 -4.82 35.23
CA GLU A 20 -8.41 -6.01 34.37
C GLU A 20 -9.66 -5.93 33.47
N PRO A 21 -9.54 -6.06 32.14
CA PRO A 21 -10.71 -6.15 31.29
C PRO A 21 -11.37 -7.52 31.45
N ALA A 22 -12.69 -7.51 31.61
CA ALA A 22 -13.54 -8.70 31.58
C ALA A 22 -13.36 -9.45 30.23
N PRO A 23 -13.46 -10.79 30.21
CA PRO A 23 -13.29 -11.57 28.99
C PRO A 23 -14.43 -11.30 28.02
N TRP A 24 -14.09 -10.75 26.84
CA TRP A 24 -15.02 -10.66 25.71
C TRP A 24 -15.23 -12.05 25.13
N SER A 25 -16.48 -12.53 25.16
CA SER A 25 -16.88 -13.77 24.50
C SER A 25 -16.86 -13.58 22.99
N SER A 26 -15.95 -14.25 22.29
CA SER A 26 -15.98 -14.38 20.84
C SER A 26 -17.18 -15.26 20.44
N THR A 27 -18.29 -14.63 20.06
CA THR A 27 -19.37 -15.33 19.35
C THR A 27 -18.92 -15.51 17.90
N HIS A 28 -18.21 -16.61 17.65
CA HIS A 28 -17.93 -17.06 16.29
C HIS A 28 -19.25 -17.38 15.57
N CYS A 29 -19.55 -16.63 14.50
CA CYS A 29 -20.50 -17.08 13.49
C CYS A 29 -19.93 -18.33 12.80
N PRO A 30 -20.64 -19.47 12.78
CA PRO A 30 -20.17 -20.64 12.06
C PRO A 30 -20.21 -20.37 10.54
N VAL A 31 -19.05 -20.40 9.90
CA VAL A 31 -18.92 -20.45 8.44
C VAL A 31 -19.57 -21.74 7.95
N PRO A 32 -20.57 -21.71 7.05
CA PRO A 32 -21.16 -22.93 6.53
C PRO A 32 -20.15 -23.64 5.63
N ARG A 33 -19.61 -24.77 6.10
CA ARG A 33 -18.89 -25.72 5.24
C ARG A 33 -19.87 -26.31 4.23
N ARG A 34 -19.58 -26.13 2.94
CA ARG A 34 -20.24 -26.89 1.87
C ARG A 34 -19.99 -28.38 2.07
N THR A 35 -21.03 -29.15 2.33
CA THR A 35 -21.05 -30.58 2.06
C THR A 35 -22.24 -30.92 1.17
N ASN A 36 -21.95 -31.76 0.19
CA ASN A 36 -22.86 -32.24 -0.82
C ASN A 36 -23.62 -33.47 -0.29
N ARG A 37 -24.94 -33.49 -0.53
CA ARG A 37 -25.86 -34.61 -0.82
C ARG A 37 -26.85 -35.16 0.25
N TRP A 38 -28.14 -35.03 -0.13
CA TRP A 38 -29.26 -36.01 -0.16
C TRP A 38 -30.06 -36.36 1.14
N TRP A 39 -31.37 -36.05 1.10
CA TRP A 39 -32.57 -36.47 1.89
C TRP A 39 -32.55 -36.22 3.43
N VAL A 40 -33.57 -35.62 4.05
CA VAL A 40 -34.93 -36.15 4.32
C VAL A 40 -35.92 -35.00 4.59
N ALA A 41 -37.15 -35.15 4.09
CA ALA A 41 -38.31 -34.33 4.42
C ALA A 41 -38.91 -34.72 5.79
N GLY A 42 -39.35 -33.73 6.57
CA GLY A 42 -40.06 -33.93 7.83
C GLY A 42 -40.62 -32.61 8.37
N LEU A 43 -41.85 -32.64 8.85
CA LEU A 43 -42.81 -31.56 8.95
C LEU A 43 -42.92 -30.96 10.38
N VAL A 44 -43.21 -29.66 10.48
CA VAL A 44 -43.98 -28.93 11.53
C VAL A 44 -43.41 -28.84 12.96
N ALA A 45 -43.20 -27.60 13.42
CA ALA A 45 -43.95 -27.02 14.55
C ALA A 45 -43.68 -25.50 14.64
N ALA A 46 -44.74 -24.72 14.48
CA ALA A 46 -44.76 -23.30 14.76
C ALA A 46 -44.72 -23.07 16.28
N THR A 47 -43.68 -22.42 16.76
CA THR A 47 -43.69 -21.67 18.02
C THR A 47 -43.29 -20.25 17.71
N ILE A 48 -44.31 -19.38 17.61
CA ILE A 48 -44.18 -17.93 17.65
C ILE A 48 -43.78 -17.59 19.09
N GLY A 49 -42.48 -17.68 19.37
CA GLY A 49 -41.86 -17.06 20.53
C GLY A 49 -41.37 -15.69 20.09
N ALA A 50 -41.92 -14.63 20.68
CA ALA A 50 -41.40 -13.28 20.58
C ALA A 50 -39.98 -13.24 21.17
N GLY A 51 -38.99 -13.63 20.38
CA GLY A 51 -37.60 -13.33 20.64
C GLY A 51 -37.36 -11.83 20.43
N PRO A 52 -36.39 -11.22 21.14
CA PRO A 52 -35.89 -9.90 20.78
C PRO A 52 -35.55 -9.88 19.28
N PRO A 53 -35.75 -8.76 18.57
CA PRO A 53 -35.46 -8.69 17.15
C PRO A 53 -34.04 -9.22 16.95
N ALA A 54 -33.91 -10.29 16.16
CA ALA A 54 -32.62 -10.71 15.67
C ALA A 54 -32.06 -9.48 14.96
N ILE A 55 -31.01 -8.89 15.55
CA ILE A 55 -30.16 -7.95 14.84
C ILE A 55 -29.61 -8.78 13.70
N LEU A 56 -30.25 -8.68 12.52
CA LEU A 56 -29.64 -9.15 11.29
C LEU A 56 -28.34 -8.38 11.20
N CYS A 57 -27.22 -9.05 11.41
CA CYS A 57 -25.93 -8.56 10.98
C CYS A 57 -26.09 -8.29 9.48
N ALA A 58 -26.28 -7.02 9.12
CA ALA A 58 -26.28 -6.61 7.74
C ALA A 58 -24.95 -7.09 7.16
N ALA A 59 -25.02 -7.84 6.06
CA ALA A 59 -23.81 -8.19 5.33
C ALA A 59 -23.16 -6.88 4.91
N GLU A 60 -21.90 -6.70 5.30
CA GLU A 60 -21.14 -5.51 4.94
C GLU A 60 -21.05 -5.43 3.41
N PRO A 61 -21.22 -4.23 2.82
CA PRO A 61 -21.08 -4.05 1.40
C PRO A 61 -19.63 -4.33 0.99
N ASP A 62 -19.44 -5.42 0.29
CA ASP A 62 -18.16 -5.89 -0.26
C ASP A 62 -18.33 -6.03 -1.77
N MET A 63 -17.39 -5.48 -2.55
CA MET A 63 -17.36 -5.62 -3.99
C MET A 63 -15.97 -6.03 -4.46
N GLY A 64 -15.91 -6.99 -5.38
CA GLY A 64 -14.70 -7.35 -6.11
C GLY A 64 -13.99 -8.59 -5.57
N VAL A 65 -12.70 -8.71 -5.87
CA VAL A 65 -11.85 -9.83 -5.48
C VAL A 65 -10.96 -9.40 -4.33
N ARG A 66 -10.97 -10.17 -3.25
CA ARG A 66 -10.04 -9.96 -2.14
C ARG A 66 -8.63 -10.37 -2.56
N SER A 67 -7.66 -9.52 -2.26
CA SER A 67 -6.22 -9.75 -2.44
C SER A 67 -5.55 -9.80 -1.07
N PRO A 68 -4.42 -10.51 -0.89
CA PRO A 68 -3.56 -10.28 0.27
C PRO A 68 -3.05 -8.84 0.33
N ASP A 69 -2.99 -8.14 -0.81
CA ASP A 69 -2.65 -6.73 -0.87
C ASP A 69 -3.87 -5.89 -0.58
N ALA A 70 -3.90 -5.30 0.62
CA ALA A 70 -5.03 -4.53 1.06
C ALA A 70 -4.54 -3.26 1.76
N VAL A 71 -5.04 -2.11 1.33
CA VAL A 71 -4.87 -0.88 2.08
C VAL A 71 -6.11 -0.68 2.95
N ARG A 72 -5.90 -0.56 4.26
CA ARG A 72 -6.94 -0.28 5.24
C ARG A 72 -6.89 1.18 5.68
N ILE A 73 -8.05 1.81 5.78
CA ILE A 73 -8.23 3.19 6.20
C ILE A 73 -9.21 3.18 7.37
N GLN A 74 -8.73 3.44 8.58
CA GLN A 74 -9.56 3.62 9.77
C GLN A 74 -9.52 5.09 10.18
N THR A 75 -10.67 5.74 10.16
CA THR A 75 -10.76 7.19 10.38
C THR A 75 -12.07 7.58 11.05
N THR A 76 -12.13 8.82 11.53
CA THR A 76 -13.37 9.48 11.93
C THR A 76 -13.49 10.75 11.11
N ILE A 77 -14.57 10.88 10.35
CA ILE A 77 -14.80 12.07 9.52
C ILE A 77 -15.80 12.99 10.22
N ARG A 78 -15.41 14.24 10.45
CA ARG A 78 -16.29 15.27 10.98
C ARG A 78 -16.99 16.05 9.87
N ASN A 79 -18.29 16.29 10.06
CA ASN A 79 -19.05 17.20 9.23
C ASN A 79 -18.74 18.66 9.63
N GLN A 80 -17.82 19.31 8.91
CA GLN A 80 -17.44 20.71 9.14
C GLN A 80 -18.09 21.68 8.15
N THR A 81 -19.21 21.31 7.55
CA THR A 81 -19.82 22.06 6.45
C THR A 81 -20.66 23.26 6.90
N GLY A 82 -20.90 23.40 8.21
CA GLY A 82 -21.81 24.40 8.77
C GLY A 82 -23.28 24.00 8.69
N GLN A 83 -23.61 22.82 8.14
CA GLN A 83 -24.97 22.34 7.93
C GLN A 83 -25.10 20.87 8.35
N THR A 84 -26.33 20.43 8.64
CA THR A 84 -26.63 18.99 8.78
C THR A 84 -26.53 18.32 7.42
N ALA A 85 -25.79 17.22 7.35
CA ALA A 85 -25.69 16.32 6.20
C ALA A 85 -26.65 15.14 6.36
N ASN A 86 -27.11 14.55 5.25
CA ASN A 86 -27.83 13.26 5.26
C ASN A 86 -27.25 12.21 4.32
N ASP A 87 -26.24 12.57 3.53
CA ASP A 87 -25.41 11.60 2.83
C ASP A 87 -23.92 11.96 2.92
N PHE A 88 -23.10 10.92 2.83
CA PHE A 88 -21.65 10.98 2.75
C PHE A 88 -21.20 10.24 1.50
N HIS A 89 -20.35 10.88 0.71
CA HIS A 89 -19.79 10.31 -0.49
C HIS A 89 -18.28 10.28 -0.36
N ALA A 90 -17.69 9.15 -0.71
CA ALA A 90 -16.26 9.04 -0.84
C ALA A 90 -15.83 8.28 -2.07
N GLN A 91 -14.62 8.56 -2.52
CA GLN A 91 -13.98 7.87 -3.62
C GLN A 91 -12.57 7.48 -3.17
N VAL A 92 -12.18 6.25 -3.52
CA VAL A 92 -10.82 5.77 -3.39
C VAL A 92 -10.30 5.45 -4.78
N SER A 93 -9.17 6.04 -5.14
CA SER A 93 -8.52 5.81 -6.43
C SER A 93 -7.04 5.50 -6.26
N ALA A 94 -6.53 4.65 -7.14
CA ALA A 94 -5.13 4.28 -7.16
C ALA A 94 -4.38 5.11 -8.22
N LYS A 95 -3.36 5.87 -7.80
CA LYS A 95 -2.63 6.82 -8.67
C LYS A 95 -1.49 6.13 -9.43
N VAL A 96 -1.90 5.40 -10.46
CA VAL A 96 -1.23 5.17 -11.77
C VAL A 96 0.29 4.97 -11.76
N GLU A 97 0.83 4.07 -10.95
CA GLU A 97 1.85 3.19 -11.53
C GLU A 97 1.14 2.24 -12.52
N LYS A 98 1.68 2.10 -13.74
CA LYS A 98 1.07 1.24 -14.77
C LYS A 98 0.92 -0.18 -14.22
N GLY A 99 -0.30 -0.73 -14.32
CA GLY A 99 -0.60 -2.10 -13.88
C GLY A 99 -1.21 -2.22 -12.49
N THR A 100 -1.38 -1.10 -11.76
CA THR A 100 -2.08 -1.15 -10.48
C THR A 100 -3.58 -0.92 -10.66
N ASP A 101 -4.36 -1.95 -10.32
CA ASP A 101 -5.82 -1.89 -10.26
C ASP A 101 -6.29 -2.09 -8.82
N ILE A 102 -7.45 -1.53 -8.51
CA ILE A 102 -8.20 -1.89 -7.31
C ILE A 102 -9.08 -3.08 -7.70
N THR A 103 -8.84 -4.22 -7.06
CA THR A 103 -9.52 -5.49 -7.33
C THR A 103 -10.83 -5.62 -6.57
N GLY A 104 -10.94 -4.93 -5.43
CA GLY A 104 -12.17 -4.82 -4.67
C GLY A 104 -12.09 -3.76 -3.58
N ALA A 105 -13.23 -3.52 -2.93
CA ALA A 105 -13.33 -2.62 -1.81
C ALA A 105 -14.44 -3.03 -0.84
N ARG A 106 -14.26 -2.67 0.43
CA ARG A 106 -15.23 -2.80 1.51
C ARG A 106 -15.25 -1.49 2.30
N VAL A 107 -16.44 -1.12 2.77
CA VAL A 107 -16.64 -0.09 3.79
C VAL A 107 -17.44 -0.67 4.94
N SER A 108 -17.15 -0.19 6.14
CA SER A 108 -17.89 -0.51 7.36
C SER A 108 -18.02 0.75 8.20
N GLN A 109 -19.25 1.07 8.60
CA GLN A 109 -19.56 2.15 9.53
C GLN A 109 -20.90 1.89 10.23
N ASN A 110 -21.25 2.69 11.22
CA ASN A 110 -22.45 2.49 12.05
C ASN A 110 -23.37 3.72 12.15
N THR A 111 -23.10 4.75 11.37
CA THR A 111 -23.85 6.01 11.31
C THR A 111 -25.00 5.94 10.31
N PHE A 112 -24.76 5.44 9.10
CA PHE A 112 -25.72 5.38 8.01
C PHE A 112 -26.30 3.95 7.85
N PRO A 113 -27.61 3.78 7.71
CA PRO A 113 -28.21 2.47 7.48
C PRO A 113 -28.09 1.98 6.03
N ASN A 114 -27.88 2.89 5.08
CA ASN A 114 -27.73 2.55 3.67
C ASN A 114 -26.29 2.78 3.25
N GLU A 115 -25.69 1.75 2.63
CA GLU A 115 -24.31 1.79 2.17
C GLU A 115 -24.26 1.17 0.77
N THR A 116 -23.59 1.85 -0.16
CA THR A 116 -23.32 1.32 -1.50
C THR A 116 -21.84 1.44 -1.80
N VAL A 117 -21.26 0.39 -2.36
CA VAL A 117 -19.89 0.38 -2.90
C VAL A 117 -20.02 0.15 -4.40
N ASN A 118 -19.44 1.03 -5.20
CA ASN A 118 -19.51 0.97 -6.67
C ASN A 118 -18.10 1.05 -7.26
N ARG A 119 -17.78 0.17 -8.20
CA ARG A 119 -16.57 0.32 -9.02
C ARG A 119 -16.87 1.24 -10.20
N THR A 120 -16.27 2.43 -10.23
CA THR A 120 -16.49 3.41 -11.31
C THR A 120 -15.38 3.42 -12.35
N ALA A 121 -14.20 2.91 -12.02
CA ALA A 121 -13.11 2.63 -12.96
C ALA A 121 -12.30 1.40 -12.54
N SER A 122 -11.35 0.94 -13.36
CA SER A 122 -10.51 -0.21 -12.99
C SER A 122 -9.70 0.05 -11.71
N ASN A 123 -9.35 1.30 -11.46
CA ASN A 123 -8.56 1.77 -10.34
C ASN A 123 -9.32 2.70 -9.39
N THR A 124 -10.67 2.72 -9.43
CA THR A 124 -11.48 3.63 -8.63
C THR A 124 -12.74 2.95 -8.11
N PHE A 125 -12.99 3.15 -6.82
CA PHE A 125 -14.22 2.76 -6.13
C PHE A 125 -14.86 3.98 -5.47
N GLU A 126 -16.19 4.02 -5.48
CA GLU A 126 -17.03 5.01 -4.82
C GLU A 126 -17.85 4.35 -3.72
N PHE A 127 -18.07 5.12 -2.65
CA PHE A 127 -18.79 4.74 -1.45
C PHE A 127 -19.86 5.79 -1.21
N ASP A 128 -21.11 5.38 -1.24
CA ASP A 128 -22.26 6.24 -0.99
C ASP A 128 -22.98 5.76 0.26
N LEU A 129 -23.01 6.60 1.30
CA LEU A 129 -23.60 6.30 2.60
C LEU A 129 -24.75 7.27 2.86
N SER A 130 -25.93 6.78 3.22
CA SER A 130 -27.12 7.63 3.41
C SER A 130 -28.16 7.06 4.39
N GLY A 131 -29.20 7.85 4.67
CA GLY A 131 -30.35 7.42 5.46
C GLY A 131 -30.28 7.75 6.96
N ALA A 132 -29.31 8.56 7.37
CA ALA A 132 -29.20 9.13 8.72
C ALA A 132 -28.80 10.60 8.63
N GLU A 133 -28.94 11.35 9.73
CA GLU A 133 -28.50 12.74 9.79
C GLU A 133 -27.19 12.87 10.59
N VAL A 134 -26.24 13.61 10.04
CA VAL A 134 -25.01 14.00 10.74
C VAL A 134 -25.03 15.51 10.94
N PRO A 135 -25.27 16.02 12.16
CA PRO A 135 -25.31 17.46 12.41
C PRO A 135 -23.95 18.10 12.14
N ASN A 136 -23.91 19.44 12.01
CA ASN A 136 -22.65 20.16 11.95
C ASN A 136 -21.78 19.85 13.19
N ASN A 137 -20.49 19.62 12.98
CA ASN A 137 -19.50 19.08 13.91
C ASN A 137 -19.75 17.65 14.42
N GLY A 138 -20.82 16.99 13.96
CA GLY A 138 -21.04 15.57 14.14
C GLY A 138 -19.95 14.75 13.43
N VAL A 139 -19.74 13.53 13.92
CA VAL A 139 -18.68 12.65 13.45
C VAL A 139 -19.24 11.33 12.93
N MET A 140 -18.57 10.74 11.96
CA MET A 140 -18.85 9.41 11.44
C MET A 140 -17.56 8.57 11.49
N PRO A 141 -17.51 7.46 12.25
CA PRO A 141 -16.42 6.51 12.15
C PRO A 141 -16.51 5.79 10.79
N LEU A 142 -15.36 5.57 10.17
CA LEU A 142 -15.26 4.97 8.84
C LEU A 142 -14.09 4.00 8.82
N ASP A 143 -14.36 2.76 8.40
CA ASP A 143 -13.36 1.73 8.18
C ASP A 143 -13.49 1.24 6.73
N MET A 144 -12.46 1.45 5.92
CA MET A 144 -12.43 1.00 4.54
C MET A 144 -11.25 0.07 4.31
N ILE A 145 -11.45 -0.91 3.43
CA ILE A 145 -10.39 -1.76 2.93
C ILE A 145 -10.48 -1.74 1.41
N VAL A 146 -9.37 -1.46 0.73
CA VAL A 146 -9.26 -1.59 -0.73
C VAL A 146 -8.20 -2.62 -1.08
N TRP A 147 -8.56 -3.59 -1.92
CA TRP A 147 -7.67 -4.65 -2.36
C TRP A 147 -6.99 -4.27 -3.66
N LEU A 148 -5.68 -4.44 -3.73
CA LEU A 148 -4.85 -3.97 -4.84
C LEU A 148 -4.25 -5.15 -5.62
N THR A 149 -3.86 -4.91 -6.87
CA THR A 149 -3.03 -5.86 -7.63
C THR A 149 -1.54 -5.73 -7.34
N GLN A 150 -1.09 -4.55 -6.89
CA GLN A 150 0.30 -4.24 -6.57
C GLN A 150 0.37 -2.96 -5.71
N GLN A 151 1.58 -2.60 -5.27
CA GLN A 151 1.86 -1.35 -4.56
C GLN A 151 1.32 -0.13 -5.34
N ASN A 152 0.65 0.82 -4.66
CA ASN A 152 0.27 2.08 -5.31
C ASN A 152 0.19 3.24 -4.34
N ALA A 153 0.25 4.44 -4.90
CA ALA A 153 -0.30 5.60 -4.26
C ALA A 153 -1.84 5.49 -4.18
N ILE A 154 -2.42 5.62 -3.00
CA ILE A 154 -3.86 5.68 -2.80
C ILE A 154 -4.27 7.13 -2.59
N LEU A 155 -5.34 7.54 -3.25
CA LEU A 155 -6.05 8.79 -3.02
C LEU A 155 -7.43 8.43 -2.46
N PHE A 156 -7.81 9.11 -1.39
CA PHE A 156 -9.11 9.02 -0.73
C PHE A 156 -9.68 10.43 -0.65
N ASP A 157 -10.81 10.68 -1.29
CA ASP A 157 -11.51 11.96 -1.26
C ASP A 157 -12.95 11.77 -0.84
N TRP A 158 -13.52 12.77 -0.16
CA TRP A 158 -14.87 12.69 0.36
C TRP A 158 -15.55 14.04 0.44
N TYR A 159 -16.87 14.01 0.47
CA TYR A 159 -17.70 15.20 0.68
C TYR A 159 -19.06 14.81 1.29
N TRP A 160 -19.72 15.80 1.87
CA TRP A 160 -21.06 15.68 2.43
C TRP A 160 -22.10 16.27 1.48
N THR A 161 -23.29 15.68 1.47
CA THR A 161 -24.46 16.22 0.79
C THR A 161 -25.63 16.38 1.74
N ARG A 162 -26.54 17.26 1.32
CA ARG A 162 -27.89 17.34 1.85
C ARG A 162 -28.87 17.17 0.71
N ASP A 163 -29.68 16.13 0.77
CA ASP A 163 -30.68 15.80 -0.25
C ASP A 163 -30.04 15.69 -1.65
N GLY A 164 -28.86 15.06 -1.71
CA GLY A 164 -28.07 14.92 -2.94
C GLY A 164 -27.33 16.19 -3.41
N VAL A 165 -27.44 17.31 -2.70
CA VAL A 165 -26.74 18.56 -3.03
C VAL A 165 -25.47 18.70 -2.18
N PRO A 166 -24.27 18.88 -2.76
CA PRO A 166 -23.05 19.10 -1.98
C PRO A 166 -23.15 20.34 -1.08
N ILE A 167 -22.80 20.19 0.20
CA ILE A 167 -22.88 21.27 1.20
C ILE A 167 -21.51 21.85 1.58
N GLY A 168 -20.48 21.56 0.78
CA GLY A 168 -19.12 22.08 0.92
C GLY A 168 -18.19 21.19 1.74
N GLY A 169 -16.95 21.64 1.92
CA GLY A 169 -15.93 20.97 2.75
C GLY A 169 -15.45 19.64 2.17
N ARG A 170 -15.02 19.63 0.91
CA ARG A 170 -14.44 18.43 0.30
C ARG A 170 -13.12 18.09 0.99
N GLY A 171 -13.12 17.01 1.74
CA GLY A 171 -11.91 16.47 2.32
C GLY A 171 -11.22 15.54 1.34
N GLY A 172 -9.94 15.32 1.57
CA GLY A 172 -9.22 14.31 0.83
C GLY A 172 -7.83 14.15 1.39
N MET A 173 -7.25 12.98 1.18
CA MET A 173 -5.85 12.70 1.42
C MET A 173 -5.38 11.58 0.52
N GLY A 174 -4.08 11.49 0.34
CA GLY A 174 -3.49 10.35 -0.29
C GLY A 174 -2.15 10.02 0.33
N PHE A 175 -1.64 8.86 -0.01
CA PHE A 175 -0.34 8.44 0.46
C PHE A 175 0.29 7.46 -0.51
N ARG A 176 1.61 7.34 -0.42
CA ARG A 176 2.40 6.38 -1.18
C ARG A 176 3.56 5.94 -0.31
N ALA A 177 3.72 4.63 -0.17
CA ALA A 177 5.02 4.06 0.15
C ALA A 177 5.76 3.76 -1.15
N GLY A 178 6.99 4.23 -1.26
CA GLY A 178 7.91 3.89 -2.34
C GLY A 178 8.61 2.55 -2.08
N LEU A 179 9.34 2.09 -3.09
CA LEU A 179 10.17 0.89 -2.97
C LEU A 179 11.33 1.13 -1.98
N PRO A 180 11.76 0.10 -1.24
CA PRO A 180 12.92 0.20 -0.36
C PRO A 180 14.19 0.38 -1.19
N GLN A 181 15.02 1.35 -0.80
CA GLN A 181 16.33 1.58 -1.41
C GLN A 181 17.42 1.29 -0.40
N PRO A 182 18.47 0.52 -0.75
CA PRO A 182 19.62 0.32 0.13
C PRO A 182 20.25 1.67 0.53
N GLY A 183 20.47 1.90 1.83
CA GLY A 183 21.04 3.15 2.35
C GLY A 183 20.50 3.57 3.72
N GLY A 184 20.87 4.77 4.18
CA GLY A 184 20.40 5.31 5.46
C GLY A 184 21.19 4.84 6.69
N ALA A 185 20.79 5.34 7.86
CA ALA A 185 21.45 5.08 9.15
C ALA A 185 20.85 3.91 9.95
N GLY A 186 19.81 3.25 9.41
CA GLY A 186 19.19 2.07 10.01
C GLY A 186 17.90 2.36 10.78
N GLY A 187 17.38 3.59 10.74
CA GLY A 187 16.09 3.89 11.35
C GLY A 187 16.04 3.76 12.87
N ASN A 188 14.85 4.00 13.42
CA ASN A 188 14.61 3.86 14.85
C ASN A 188 14.09 2.43 15.16
N PRO A 189 14.71 1.66 16.05
CA PRO A 189 14.23 0.34 16.45
C PRO A 189 12.78 0.33 16.98
N GLY A 190 12.29 1.42 17.57
CA GLY A 190 10.91 1.54 18.04
C GLY A 190 9.86 1.75 16.94
N GLN A 191 10.30 1.96 15.69
CA GLN A 191 9.44 2.15 14.52
C GLN A 191 9.43 0.93 13.60
N GLN A 192 9.92 -0.22 14.07
CA GLN A 192 10.08 -1.40 13.23
C GLN A 192 9.95 -2.71 14.02
N GLY A 193 9.34 -3.74 13.43
CA GLY A 193 9.03 -5.02 14.07
C GLY A 193 9.13 -6.24 13.13
N GLY A 194 9.14 -7.46 13.67
CA GLY A 194 9.07 -8.69 12.85
C GLY A 194 10.34 -9.05 12.04
N GLY A 195 11.40 -8.24 12.08
CA GLY A 195 12.70 -8.57 11.46
C GLY A 195 12.68 -8.55 9.93
N GLY A 196 12.43 -7.38 9.33
CA GLY A 196 12.29 -7.17 7.88
C GLY A 196 13.57 -7.30 7.05
N GLY A 197 14.44 -8.27 7.35
CA GLY A 197 15.72 -8.48 6.70
C GLY A 197 16.89 -7.81 7.41
N GLY A 198 18.00 -7.66 6.70
CA GLY A 198 19.23 -7.07 7.24
C GLY A 198 19.83 -6.02 6.32
N GLY A 199 20.49 -5.03 6.91
CA GLY A 199 21.05 -3.87 6.20
C GLY A 199 20.19 -2.63 6.37
N ASN A 200 20.74 -1.46 6.07
CA ASN A 200 19.99 -0.22 6.18
C ASN A 200 19.26 0.06 4.88
N PHE A 201 17.99 0.49 4.99
CA PHE A 201 17.17 0.87 3.85
C PHE A 201 16.46 2.19 4.11
N VAL A 202 16.05 2.83 3.01
CA VAL A 202 15.23 4.04 2.98
C VAL A 202 13.97 3.77 2.18
N HIS A 203 12.82 4.10 2.76
CA HIS A 203 11.50 4.05 2.15
C HIS A 203 11.02 5.49 1.91
N GLY A 204 10.71 5.82 0.65
CA GLY A 204 10.09 7.11 0.35
C GLY A 204 8.62 7.09 0.75
N PHE A 205 8.21 7.90 1.71
CA PHE A 205 6.80 8.06 2.09
C PHE A 205 6.30 9.42 1.60
N SER A 206 5.24 9.42 0.80
CA SER A 206 4.57 10.64 0.35
C SER A 206 3.18 10.73 0.95
N PHE A 207 2.79 11.91 1.40
CA PHE A 207 1.42 12.26 1.80
C PHE A 207 0.89 13.33 0.85
N TYR A 208 -0.29 13.12 0.26
CA TYR A 208 -0.90 13.99 -0.76
C TYR A 208 -2.14 14.67 -0.20
N ASN A 209 -2.39 15.91 -0.64
CA ASN A 209 -3.65 16.59 -0.40
C ASN A 209 -4.44 16.76 -1.71
N PRO A 210 -5.38 15.86 -2.05
CA PRO A 210 -6.29 16.04 -3.18
C PRO A 210 -7.51 16.92 -2.86
N GLY A 211 -7.67 17.35 -1.61
CA GLY A 211 -8.78 18.18 -1.16
C GLY A 211 -8.69 19.63 -1.65
N ASP A 212 -9.70 20.43 -1.28
CA ASP A 212 -9.80 21.85 -1.67
C ASP A 212 -9.29 22.83 -0.59
N LYS A 213 -8.91 22.31 0.58
CA LYS A 213 -8.38 23.07 1.72
C LYS A 213 -6.99 22.55 2.13
N PRO A 214 -6.15 23.39 2.75
CA PRO A 214 -4.90 22.90 3.35
C PRO A 214 -5.15 21.76 4.35
N LEU A 215 -4.27 20.77 4.36
CA LEU A 215 -4.23 19.74 5.39
C LEU A 215 -3.11 20.07 6.37
N SER A 216 -3.47 20.39 7.60
CA SER A 216 -2.50 20.66 8.66
C SER A 216 -2.19 19.38 9.43
N LEU A 217 -1.12 18.67 9.07
CA LEU A 217 -0.62 17.50 9.79
C LEU A 217 -0.01 17.92 11.13
N LEU A 218 -0.61 17.48 12.24
CA LEU A 218 -0.11 17.74 13.59
C LEU A 218 0.94 16.72 14.01
N SER A 219 0.70 15.45 13.72
CA SER A 219 1.64 14.36 13.95
C SER A 219 1.50 13.29 12.87
N LEU A 220 2.60 12.59 12.62
CA LEU A 220 2.66 11.41 11.78
C LEU A 220 3.60 10.42 12.46
N SER A 221 3.16 9.19 12.64
CA SER A 221 3.97 8.07 13.11
C SER A 221 3.96 6.99 12.04
N ILE A 222 5.13 6.42 11.72
CA ILE A 222 5.27 5.38 10.70
C ILE A 222 5.90 4.16 11.36
N PHE A 223 5.37 2.97 11.06
CA PHE A 223 5.80 1.70 11.63
C PHE A 223 5.95 0.64 10.53
N ALA A 224 7.13 0.05 10.41
CA ALA A 224 7.39 -1.10 9.53
C ALA A 224 7.22 -2.42 10.27
N SER A 225 6.55 -3.41 9.67
CA SER A 225 6.51 -4.74 10.25
C SER A 225 6.42 -5.83 9.18
N MET A 226 7.01 -6.99 9.48
CA MET A 226 6.71 -8.23 8.74
C MET A 226 5.39 -8.88 9.21
N ASP A 227 4.87 -8.44 10.36
CA ASP A 227 3.60 -8.93 10.88
C ASP A 227 2.42 -8.16 10.26
N TYR A 228 1.39 -8.91 9.87
CA TYR A 228 0.11 -8.36 9.49
C TYR A 228 -0.73 -8.07 10.73
N TYR A 229 -1.20 -6.83 10.87
CA TYR A 229 -2.15 -6.43 11.91
C TYR A 229 -3.51 -6.24 11.28
N GLU A 230 -4.47 -7.11 11.65
CA GLU A 230 -5.84 -6.97 11.17
C GLU A 230 -6.44 -5.68 11.72
N ALA A 231 -6.41 -5.50 13.03
CA ALA A 231 -6.91 -4.31 13.70
C ALA A 231 -5.75 -3.36 14.04
N MET A 232 -5.88 -2.07 13.72
CA MET A 232 -4.80 -1.11 13.90
C MET A 232 -4.50 -0.76 15.36
N ASP A 233 -5.42 -1.09 16.28
CA ASP A 233 -5.23 -0.96 17.73
C ASP A 233 -4.28 -2.02 18.32
N GLN A 234 -3.94 -3.05 17.54
CA GLN A 234 -2.93 -4.05 17.90
C GLN A 234 -1.50 -3.47 17.85
N ILE A 235 -1.31 -2.37 17.11
CA ILE A 235 -0.04 -1.65 17.06
C ILE A 235 0.05 -0.74 18.28
N ASN A 236 1.12 -0.87 19.08
CA ASN A 236 1.36 0.03 20.20
C ASN A 236 1.87 1.40 19.72
N TRP A 237 0.98 2.23 19.18
CA TRP A 237 1.30 3.55 18.67
C TRP A 237 1.95 4.48 19.70
N GLY A 238 1.71 4.26 21.00
CA GLY A 238 2.37 5.01 22.07
C GLY A 238 3.89 4.77 22.17
N ALA A 239 4.38 3.67 21.61
CA ALA A 239 5.81 3.36 21.51
C ALA A 239 6.43 3.80 20.17
N VAL A 240 5.62 4.10 19.16
CA VAL A 240 6.07 4.54 17.83
C VAL A 240 6.26 6.06 17.87
N ALA A 241 7.51 6.51 17.81
CA ALA A 241 7.81 7.94 17.83
C ALA A 241 7.23 8.65 16.59
N PRO A 242 6.65 9.85 16.73
CA PRO A 242 6.27 10.67 15.58
C PRO A 242 7.51 11.05 14.74
N VAL A 243 7.35 11.01 13.42
CA VAL A 243 8.36 11.48 12.45
C VAL A 243 8.28 12.99 12.21
N LEU A 244 7.11 13.59 12.47
CA LEU A 244 6.93 15.04 12.44
C LEU A 244 7.35 15.68 13.77
N THR A 245 8.20 16.69 13.70
CA THR A 245 8.67 17.46 14.86
C THR A 245 7.88 18.75 15.09
N SER A 246 7.12 19.19 14.08
CA SER A 246 6.22 20.34 14.14
C SER A 246 5.04 20.15 13.20
N PRO A 247 3.92 20.86 13.42
CA PRO A 247 2.82 20.88 12.47
C PRO A 247 3.31 21.22 11.06
N THR A 248 2.82 20.49 10.07
CA THR A 248 3.19 20.63 8.66
C THR A 248 1.94 20.81 7.83
N GLU A 249 1.87 21.90 7.08
CA GLU A 249 0.76 22.17 6.17
C GLU A 249 1.05 21.58 4.79
N VAL A 250 0.10 20.81 4.25
CA VAL A 250 0.12 20.29 2.88
C VAL A 250 -0.98 21.00 2.11
N LEU A 251 -0.60 21.90 1.19
CA LEU A 251 -1.57 22.70 0.43
C LEU A 251 -2.34 21.83 -0.60
N PRO A 252 -3.52 22.27 -1.05
CA PRO A 252 -4.27 21.60 -2.11
C PRO A 252 -3.41 21.28 -3.34
N GLY A 253 -3.47 20.03 -3.80
CA GLY A 253 -2.70 19.51 -4.94
C GLY A 253 -1.21 19.26 -4.67
N GLN A 254 -0.72 19.52 -3.46
CA GLN A 254 0.67 19.28 -3.08
C GLN A 254 0.87 17.93 -2.39
N SER A 255 2.14 17.55 -2.26
CA SER A 255 2.59 16.43 -1.45
C SER A 255 3.64 16.88 -0.44
N TRP A 256 3.70 16.16 0.67
CA TRP A 256 4.80 16.18 1.61
C TRP A 256 5.50 14.83 1.57
N ASP A 257 6.83 14.84 1.46
CA ASP A 257 7.64 13.64 1.30
C ASP A 257 8.59 13.46 2.48
N TYR A 258 8.76 12.22 2.93
CA TYR A 258 9.62 11.84 4.02
C TYR A 258 10.42 10.58 3.67
N LEU A 259 11.67 10.54 4.09
CA LEU A 259 12.53 9.37 3.94
C LEU A 259 12.53 8.59 5.25
N PHE A 260 11.79 7.48 5.27
CA PHE A 260 11.68 6.60 6.41
C PHE A 260 12.77 5.55 6.37
N GLU A 261 13.69 5.58 7.34
CA GLU A 261 14.81 4.64 7.39
C GLU A 261 14.49 3.41 8.24
N THR A 262 15.03 2.26 7.87
CA THR A 262 14.83 0.96 8.55
C THR A 262 16.11 0.11 8.56
N THR A 263 16.22 -0.87 9.48
CA THR A 263 17.31 -1.88 9.48
C THR A 263 16.99 -3.12 8.64
N GLY A 264 16.07 -3.01 7.68
CA GLY A 264 15.66 -4.08 6.78
C GLY A 264 14.85 -3.52 5.61
N ASP A 265 14.74 -4.28 4.52
CA ASP A 265 13.99 -3.85 3.34
C ASP A 265 12.47 -3.96 3.51
N TYR A 266 12.01 -4.77 4.48
CA TYR A 266 10.61 -5.05 4.74
C TYR A 266 9.83 -5.55 3.52
N VAL A 267 10.51 -6.16 2.54
CA VAL A 267 9.87 -6.70 1.33
C VAL A 267 8.88 -7.80 1.70
N ASN A 268 7.67 -7.72 1.14
CA ASN A 268 6.47 -8.50 1.51
C ASN A 268 5.99 -8.29 2.97
N GLY A 269 6.54 -7.30 3.66
CA GLY A 269 6.00 -6.77 4.90
C GLY A 269 5.07 -5.59 4.64
N HIS A 270 4.90 -4.77 5.66
CA HIS A 270 3.87 -3.74 5.72
C HIS A 270 4.45 -2.44 6.28
N LEU A 271 4.05 -1.32 5.70
CA LEU A 271 4.15 -0.01 6.35
C LEU A 271 2.77 0.41 6.88
N TYR A 272 2.72 0.72 8.17
CA TYR A 272 1.57 1.28 8.86
C TYR A 272 1.87 2.73 9.21
N PHE A 273 0.84 3.58 9.22
CA PHE A 273 1.02 4.94 9.72
C PHE A 273 -0.22 5.49 10.41
N MET A 274 0.02 6.37 11.37
CA MET A 274 -1.01 7.09 12.10
C MET A 274 -0.76 8.58 11.96
N ALA A 275 -1.74 9.31 11.44
CA ALA A 275 -1.70 10.75 11.29
C ALA A 275 -2.78 11.42 12.14
N SER A 276 -2.46 12.60 12.66
CA SER A 276 -3.44 13.51 13.29
C SER A 276 -3.39 14.87 12.61
N PHE A 277 -4.52 15.57 12.61
CA PHE A 277 -4.68 16.83 11.88
C PHE A 277 -5.14 17.95 12.82
N VAL A 278 -4.69 19.18 12.55
CA VAL A 278 -5.05 20.35 13.39
C VAL A 278 -6.53 20.67 13.31
N ASP A 279 -7.11 20.57 12.12
CA ASP A 279 -8.51 20.93 11.90
C ASP A 279 -9.49 19.89 12.46
N ASP A 280 -9.00 18.70 12.79
CA ASP A 280 -9.76 17.65 13.49
C ASP A 280 -8.82 16.76 14.33
N PRO A 281 -8.41 17.22 15.53
CA PRO A 281 -7.44 16.50 16.35
C PRO A 281 -8.01 15.19 16.93
N GLU A 282 -9.33 15.02 16.88
CA GLU A 282 -10.02 13.77 17.23
C GLU A 282 -10.13 12.80 16.03
N ALA A 283 -9.98 13.29 14.79
CA ALA A 283 -9.78 12.44 13.62
C ALA A 283 -8.37 11.87 13.64
N GLN A 284 -8.18 10.81 14.43
CA GLN A 284 -7.05 9.93 14.24
C GLN A 284 -7.31 9.13 12.98
N ILE A 285 -6.39 9.27 12.03
CA ILE A 285 -6.47 8.54 10.79
C ILE A 285 -5.36 7.52 10.81
N VAL A 286 -5.75 6.27 10.98
CA VAL A 286 -4.84 5.14 10.97
C VAL A 286 -4.97 4.45 9.63
N PHE A 287 -3.88 4.43 8.91
CA PHE A 287 -3.76 3.73 7.65
C PHE A 287 -2.90 2.50 7.87
N GLY A 288 -3.48 1.36 7.51
CA GLY A 288 -2.86 0.06 7.69
C GLY A 288 -2.55 -0.60 6.37
N ASP A 289 -1.42 -1.30 6.36
CA ASP A 289 -1.05 -2.26 5.32
C ASP A 289 -0.80 -1.65 3.94
N HIS A 290 0.36 -0.99 3.81
CA HIS A 290 0.94 -0.76 2.49
C HIS A 290 1.99 -1.85 2.24
N PRO A 291 1.68 -2.89 1.45
CA PRO A 291 2.65 -3.95 1.22
C PRO A 291 3.86 -3.38 0.47
N VAL A 292 5.04 -3.79 0.92
CA VAL A 292 6.32 -3.35 0.35
C VAL A 292 6.72 -4.36 -0.70
N TYR A 293 6.71 -3.96 -1.97
CA TYR A 293 7.09 -4.86 -3.06
C TYR A 293 8.47 -4.55 -3.60
N VAL A 294 9.05 -5.53 -4.27
CA VAL A 294 10.06 -5.26 -5.29
C VAL A 294 9.38 -5.55 -6.61
N THR A 295 9.14 -4.52 -7.42
CA THR A 295 8.75 -4.77 -8.80
C THR A 295 9.92 -5.50 -9.44
N PRO A 296 9.74 -6.73 -9.98
CA PRO A 296 10.81 -7.37 -10.72
C PRO A 296 11.18 -6.41 -11.85
N ASP A 297 12.41 -5.92 -11.86
CA ASP A 297 12.94 -5.12 -12.96
C ASP A 297 12.94 -5.98 -14.23
N THR A 298 11.79 -6.06 -14.89
CA THR A 298 11.62 -6.74 -16.17
C THR A 298 12.51 -6.08 -17.22
N GLY A 299 12.85 -4.79 -17.05
CA GLY A 299 13.84 -4.08 -17.85
C GLY A 299 15.26 -4.65 -17.73
N GLY A 300 15.70 -5.01 -16.53
CA GLY A 300 17.03 -5.58 -16.30
C GLY A 300 17.17 -6.98 -16.88
N THR A 301 16.16 -7.84 -16.66
CA THR A 301 16.17 -9.21 -17.20
C THR A 301 16.08 -9.22 -18.74
N LEU A 302 15.25 -8.34 -19.34
CA LEU A 302 15.18 -8.22 -20.79
C LEU A 302 16.44 -7.62 -21.40
N ALA A 303 17.12 -6.68 -20.72
CA ALA A 303 18.40 -6.15 -21.18
C ALA A 303 19.50 -7.22 -21.14
N ILE A 304 19.56 -8.03 -20.07
CA ILE A 304 20.53 -9.14 -19.94
C ILE A 304 20.25 -10.23 -20.98
N LEU A 305 19.00 -10.61 -21.19
CA LEU A 305 18.62 -11.58 -22.23
C LEU A 305 18.88 -11.01 -23.63
N GLY A 306 18.59 -9.73 -23.87
CA GLY A 306 18.88 -9.03 -25.12
C GLY A 306 20.38 -8.99 -25.43
N LEU A 307 21.21 -8.67 -24.43
CA LEU A 307 22.67 -8.75 -24.52
C LEU A 307 23.16 -10.17 -24.77
N GLY A 308 22.58 -11.17 -24.09
CA GLY A 308 22.87 -12.58 -24.30
C GLY A 308 22.60 -13.03 -25.74
N VAL A 309 21.45 -12.63 -26.31
CA VAL A 309 21.08 -12.92 -27.70
C VAL A 309 22.00 -12.20 -28.68
N LEU A 310 22.32 -10.91 -28.45
CA LEU A 310 23.28 -10.14 -29.25
C LEU A 310 24.67 -10.79 -29.26
N CYS A 311 25.16 -11.25 -28.10
CA CYS A 311 26.42 -11.97 -27.96
C CYS A 311 26.42 -13.29 -28.74
N LEU A 312 25.31 -14.05 -28.69
CA LEU A 312 25.16 -15.28 -29.48
C LEU A 312 25.16 -15.01 -30.99
N PHE A 313 24.49 -13.96 -31.44
CA PHE A 313 24.52 -13.53 -32.85
C PHE A 313 25.93 -13.11 -33.29
N ALA A 314 26.64 -12.31 -32.48
CA ALA A 314 28.01 -11.91 -32.76
C ALA A 314 28.97 -13.12 -32.82
N PHE A 315 28.79 -14.10 -31.92
CA PHE A 315 29.57 -15.33 -31.93
C PHE A 315 29.28 -16.19 -33.18
N ALA A 316 28.02 -16.32 -33.58
CA ALA A 316 27.63 -17.03 -34.79
C ALA A 316 28.18 -16.37 -36.06
N GLN A 317 28.15 -15.03 -36.15
CA GLN A 317 28.75 -14.25 -37.24
C GLN A 317 30.26 -14.45 -37.32
N ARG A 318 30.95 -14.40 -36.17
CA ARG A 318 32.40 -14.66 -36.10
C ARG A 318 32.76 -16.06 -36.57
N ARG A 319 31.99 -17.08 -36.17
CA ARG A 319 32.21 -18.47 -36.61
C ARG A 319 32.04 -18.64 -38.11
N ARG A 320 31.03 -18.00 -38.71
CA ARG A 320 30.85 -17.98 -40.17
C ARG A 320 32.03 -17.32 -40.89
N LEU A 321 32.51 -16.19 -40.37
CA LEU A 321 33.66 -15.48 -40.93
C LEU A 321 34.93 -16.34 -40.87
N VAL A 322 35.20 -17.01 -39.74
CA VAL A 322 36.36 -17.90 -39.58
C VAL A 322 36.28 -19.07 -40.56
N ASN A 323 35.12 -19.71 -40.70
CA ASN A 323 34.93 -20.81 -41.65
C ASN A 323 35.14 -20.35 -43.10
N TRP A 324 34.59 -19.19 -43.46
CA TRP A 324 34.78 -18.60 -44.79
C TRP A 324 36.26 -18.29 -45.09
N LEU A 325 36.99 -17.74 -44.12
CA LEU A 325 38.43 -17.49 -44.25
C LEU A 325 39.25 -18.80 -44.35
N ALA A 326 38.82 -19.86 -43.67
CA ALA A 326 39.47 -21.17 -43.76
C ALA A 326 39.29 -21.82 -45.15
N GLU A 327 38.11 -21.69 -45.76
CA GLU A 327 37.85 -22.16 -47.13
C GLU A 327 38.62 -21.38 -48.20
N LYS A 328 38.94 -20.11 -47.93
CA LYS A 328 39.69 -19.24 -48.86
C LYS A 328 41.20 -19.39 -48.79
N LYS A 329 41.76 -20.22 -47.89
CA LYS A 329 43.20 -20.47 -47.87
C LYS A 329 43.60 -21.16 -49.19
N PRO A 330 44.44 -20.53 -50.03
CA PRO A 330 44.91 -21.17 -51.25
C PRO A 330 45.66 -22.45 -50.87
N THR A 331 45.29 -23.56 -51.48
CA THR A 331 46.01 -24.82 -51.35
C THR A 331 47.47 -24.55 -51.72
N PRO A 332 48.45 -24.90 -50.87
CA PRO A 332 49.86 -24.69 -51.20
C PRO A 332 50.14 -25.31 -52.57
N GLY A 333 50.56 -24.48 -53.51
CA GLY A 333 50.80 -24.89 -54.88
C GLY A 333 51.77 -26.05 -54.92
N VAL A 334 51.35 -27.15 -55.56
CA VAL A 334 52.23 -28.26 -55.92
C VAL A 334 53.32 -27.67 -56.82
N SER A 335 54.53 -27.51 -56.28
CA SER A 335 55.70 -27.09 -57.05
C SER A 335 56.02 -28.17 -58.07
N ARG A 336 55.70 -27.91 -59.34
CA ARG A 336 56.24 -28.69 -60.47
C ARG A 336 57.76 -28.51 -60.46
N SER A 337 58.48 -29.58 -60.15
CA SER A 337 59.92 -29.65 -60.33
C SER A 337 60.21 -29.82 -61.82
N ASP A 338 60.44 -28.71 -62.52
CA ASP A 338 61.01 -28.76 -63.86
C ASP A 338 62.48 -29.17 -63.72
N GLY A 339 62.81 -30.32 -64.30
CA GLY A 339 64.14 -30.92 -64.27
C GLY A 339 65.14 -30.06 -65.04
N ILE A 340 66.19 -29.64 -64.35
CA ILE A 340 67.39 -29.06 -64.96
C ILE A 340 68.43 -30.18 -65.01
N GLU A 341 68.76 -30.63 -66.23
CA GLU A 341 69.86 -31.54 -66.50
C GLU A 341 71.21 -30.94 -66.05
N PRO A 342 72.12 -31.74 -65.46
CA PRO A 342 73.44 -31.27 -65.08
C PRO A 342 74.37 -31.17 -66.31
N PRO A 343 75.12 -30.07 -66.49
CA PRO A 343 76.17 -30.01 -67.51
C PRO A 343 77.41 -30.79 -67.05
N GLY A 344 77.95 -31.56 -68.01
CA GLY A 344 79.09 -32.44 -67.83
C GLY A 344 80.41 -31.77 -67.50
N GLU A 345 81.15 -32.46 -66.62
CA GLU A 345 82.54 -32.88 -66.78
C GLU A 345 83.48 -32.00 -67.63
N ARG A 346 84.42 -31.33 -66.95
CA ARG A 346 85.78 -31.10 -67.47
C ARG A 346 86.81 -31.39 -66.38
N GLN A 347 87.61 -32.43 -66.64
CA GLN A 347 88.92 -32.64 -66.06
C GLN A 347 89.97 -31.82 -66.83
N ALA A 348 90.94 -31.26 -66.11
CA ALA A 348 92.34 -31.01 -66.49
C ALA A 348 93.00 -30.34 -65.27
N GLU A 349 93.86 -31.05 -64.53
CA GLU A 349 95.34 -31.05 -64.63
C GLU A 349 95.99 -29.73 -64.20
#